data_AF-A0A7J6ELK7-F1
#
_entry.id   AF-A0A7J6ELK7-F1
#
_cell.length_a   1.000
_cell.length_b   1.000
_cell.length_c   1.000
_cell.angle_alpha   90.00
_cell.angle_beta   90.00
_cell.angle_gamma   90.00
#
_symmetry.space_group_name_H-M   'P 1'
#
loop_
_entity.id
_entity.type
_entity.pdbx_description
1 polymer ?
#
loop_
_entity_poly.entity_id
_entity_poly.type
_entity_poly.pdbx_seq_one_letter_code
_entity_poly.pdbx_strand_id
1 'polypeptide(L)'
;MTITSSKGVLKNLYLSCDPYMRGRMSQREPYVDSFNPGSISIPHLIISPITGYGVCKVLESGDPNFNEGDFIWGMTGWEEYTILNSTQGLFKIQHTTDIPLSYYTGILGMPGMTAYVGLYELCSPKKGEYVYVSAA
;
A
#
# COMPACT_ATOMS: atom_id res chain seq x y z
N MET A 1 -22.08 -17.04 -2.57
CA MET A 1 -21.65 -16.30 -1.37
C MET A 1 -22.01 -14.85 -1.65
N THR A 2 -23.06 -14.31 -1.01
CA THR A 2 -23.54 -12.97 -1.35
C THR A 2 -22.71 -11.95 -0.58
N ILE A 3 -21.89 -11.18 -1.29
CA ILE A 3 -21.05 -10.14 -0.71
C ILE A 3 -21.94 -8.96 -0.30
N THR A 4 -21.91 -8.61 0.99
CA THR A 4 -22.59 -7.41 1.53
C THR A 4 -21.86 -6.15 1.08
N SER A 5 -22.61 -5.06 0.84
CA SER A 5 -22.13 -3.70 0.51
C SER A 5 -20.78 -3.38 1.18
N SER A 6 -19.76 -3.04 0.39
CA SER A 6 -18.34 -2.77 0.73
C SER A 6 -17.35 -3.94 0.87
N LYS A 7 -17.79 -5.20 0.84
CA LYS A 7 -16.86 -6.34 0.83
C LYS A 7 -16.42 -6.71 -0.60
N GLY A 8 -15.29 -7.39 -0.75
CA GLY A 8 -14.79 -7.81 -2.06
C GLY A 8 -13.58 -8.73 -1.96
N VAL A 9 -13.03 -9.12 -3.12
CA VAL A 9 -11.84 -9.96 -3.23
C VAL A 9 -10.86 -9.33 -4.20
N LEU A 10 -9.61 -9.25 -3.78
CA LEU A 10 -8.49 -8.78 -4.57
C LEU A 10 -7.56 -9.95 -4.88
N LYS A 11 -6.95 -9.93 -6.07
CA LYS A 11 -5.77 -10.73 -6.40
C LYS A 11 -4.53 -9.84 -6.35
N ASN A 12 -3.60 -10.16 -5.46
CA ASN A 12 -2.38 -9.38 -5.29
C ASN A 12 -1.39 -9.73 -6.40
N LEU A 13 -0.82 -8.72 -7.04
CA LEU A 13 0.09 -8.88 -8.19
C LEU A 13 1.52 -8.46 -7.86
N TYR A 14 1.65 -7.36 -7.11
CA TYR A 14 2.93 -6.81 -6.67
C TYR A 14 2.84 -6.36 -5.22
N LEU A 15 3.91 -6.55 -4.48
CA LEU A 15 4.04 -6.14 -3.09
C LEU A 15 5.27 -5.24 -2.95
N SER A 16 5.12 -4.15 -2.20
CA SER A 16 6.23 -3.27 -1.85
C SER A 16 6.96 -3.78 -0.62
N CYS A 17 8.28 -3.61 -0.60
CA CYS A 17 9.14 -3.85 0.55
C CYS A 17 9.68 -2.51 1.06
N ASP A 18 8.96 -1.87 1.99
CA ASP A 18 9.29 -0.54 2.45
C ASP A 18 9.96 -0.54 3.85
N PRO A 19 10.94 0.34 4.12
CA PRO A 19 11.66 0.37 5.40
C PRO A 19 10.74 0.54 6.63
N TYR A 20 9.63 1.26 6.51
CA TYR A 20 8.69 1.48 7.62
C TYR A 20 8.09 0.18 8.17
N MET A 21 8.01 -0.86 7.33
CA MET A 21 7.43 -2.16 7.70
C MET A 21 8.18 -2.80 8.87
N ARG A 22 9.50 -2.55 8.99
CA ARG A 22 10.28 -3.07 10.11
C ARG A 22 9.81 -2.51 11.46
N GLY A 23 9.36 -1.26 11.51
CA GLY A 23 8.82 -0.66 12.74
C GLY A 23 7.59 -1.43 13.26
N ARG A 24 6.73 -1.86 12.33
CA ARG A 24 5.48 -2.60 12.59
C ARG A 24 5.68 -4.04 13.09
N MET A 25 6.90 -4.55 12.99
CA MET A 25 7.29 -5.86 13.54
C MET A 25 7.81 -5.77 14.99
N SER A 26 7.95 -4.56 15.54
CA SER A 26 8.44 -4.36 16.90
C SER A 26 7.31 -4.15 17.90
N GLN A 27 7.57 -4.47 19.18
CA GLN A 27 6.65 -4.18 20.29
C GLN A 27 6.76 -2.72 20.81
N ARG A 28 7.55 -1.88 20.15
CA ARG A 28 7.69 -0.46 20.49
C ARG A 28 6.59 0.32 19.77
N GLU A 29 6.18 1.45 20.36
CA GLU A 29 5.24 2.39 19.74
C GLU A 29 5.64 2.70 18.29
N PRO A 30 4.90 2.22 17.29
CA PRO A 30 5.26 2.38 15.90
C PRO A 30 4.65 3.67 15.32
N TYR A 31 5.32 4.28 14.33
CA TYR A 31 4.75 5.42 13.58
C TYR A 31 3.54 5.04 12.72
N VAL A 32 3.44 3.76 12.34
CA VAL A 32 2.30 3.16 11.64
C VAL A 32 1.83 1.97 12.47
N ASP A 33 0.53 1.83 12.67
CA ASP A 33 -0.06 0.76 13.48
C ASP A 33 0.59 -0.61 13.23
N SER A 34 0.98 -1.28 14.31
CA SER A 34 1.55 -2.62 14.29
C SER A 34 0.67 -3.60 13.50
N PHE A 35 1.27 -4.69 13.00
CA PHE A 35 0.54 -5.74 12.27
C PHE A 35 -0.56 -6.47 13.08
N ASN A 36 -0.73 -6.16 14.38
CA ASN A 36 -1.60 -6.85 15.32
C ASN A 36 -2.68 -5.95 15.96
N PRO A 37 -3.77 -5.59 15.26
CA PRO A 37 -5.00 -5.21 15.93
C PRO A 37 -5.77 -6.49 16.31
N GLY A 38 -5.49 -7.06 17.49
CA GLY A 38 -6.34 -8.10 18.11
C GLY A 38 -5.89 -9.56 18.02
N SER A 39 -4.71 -9.87 17.47
CA SER A 39 -4.13 -11.23 17.54
C SER A 39 -3.47 -11.45 18.90
N ILE A 40 -3.67 -12.64 19.49
CA ILE A 40 -3.03 -13.07 20.74
C ILE A 40 -1.54 -12.75 20.66
N SER A 41 -1.08 -11.83 21.49
CA SER A 41 0.31 -11.41 21.61
C SER A 41 1.12 -12.51 22.28
N ILE A 42 1.27 -13.65 21.60
CA ILE A 42 2.36 -14.56 21.91
C ILE A 42 3.63 -13.83 21.47
N PRO A 43 4.59 -13.57 22.38
CA PRO A 43 5.85 -12.98 21.98
C PRO A 43 6.48 -13.87 20.89
N HIS A 44 6.78 -13.27 19.73
CA HIS A 44 7.38 -13.90 18.54
C HIS A 44 6.44 -14.60 17.53
N LEU A 45 5.11 -14.54 17.70
CA LEU A 45 4.18 -15.12 16.72
C LEU A 45 3.25 -14.06 16.13
N ILE A 46 3.50 -13.67 14.87
CA ILE A 46 2.50 -12.98 14.04
C ILE A 46 1.65 -14.08 13.40
N ILE A 47 0.38 -14.22 13.82
CA ILE A 47 -0.56 -15.22 13.28
C ILE A 47 -1.45 -14.59 12.20
N SER A 48 -0.93 -13.57 11.52
CA SER A 48 -1.64 -12.82 10.48
C SER A 48 -0.70 -12.53 9.30
N PRO A 49 -1.24 -12.37 8.08
CA PRO A 49 -0.44 -11.91 6.96
C PRO A 49 0.22 -10.56 7.27
N ILE A 50 1.48 -10.41 6.86
CA ILE A 50 2.12 -9.08 6.80
C ILE A 50 1.28 -8.20 5.88
N THR A 51 1.13 -6.92 6.21
CA THR A 51 0.44 -5.95 5.32
C THR A 51 1.40 -4.90 4.79
N GLY A 52 1.16 -4.42 3.58
CA GLY A 52 2.01 -3.40 2.98
C GLY A 52 1.33 -2.78 1.78
N TYR A 53 1.98 -1.78 1.18
CA TYR A 53 1.52 -1.27 -0.10
C TYR A 53 1.72 -2.33 -1.19
N GLY A 54 0.75 -2.44 -2.08
CA GLY A 54 0.79 -3.37 -3.19
C GLY A 54 -0.14 -2.95 -4.31
N VAL A 55 -0.05 -3.68 -5.43
CA VAL A 55 -0.92 -3.53 -6.59
C VAL A 55 -1.75 -4.79 -6.74
N CYS A 56 -3.05 -4.61 -6.91
CA CYS A 56 -4.02 -5.69 -6.93
C CYS A 56 -4.94 -5.58 -8.13
N LYS A 57 -5.49 -6.71 -8.57
CA LYS A 57 -6.63 -6.79 -9.48
C LYS A 57 -7.90 -7.06 -8.69
N VAL A 58 -8.95 -6.30 -8.92
CA VAL A 58 -10.27 -6.54 -8.34
C VAL A 58 -10.88 -7.78 -8.99
N LEU A 59 -11.23 -8.79 -8.19
CA LEU A 59 -11.97 -9.96 -8.64
C LEU A 59 -13.46 -9.83 -8.36
N GLU A 60 -13.80 -9.23 -7.22
CA GLU A 60 -15.19 -8.94 -6.84
C GLU A 60 -15.20 -7.74 -5.90
N SER A 61 -16.21 -6.89 -5.99
CA SER A 61 -16.34 -5.70 -5.14
C SER A 61 -17.80 -5.30 -4.99
N GLY A 62 -18.18 -4.97 -3.76
CA GLY A 62 -19.45 -4.34 -3.42
C GLY A 62 -19.41 -2.80 -3.41
N ASP A 63 -18.29 -2.18 -3.78
CA ASP A 63 -18.15 -0.73 -3.94
C ASP A 63 -18.27 -0.35 -5.42
N PRO A 64 -19.23 0.52 -5.82
CA PRO A 64 -19.44 0.89 -7.22
C PRO A 64 -18.28 1.63 -7.87
N ASN A 65 -17.30 2.12 -7.11
CA ASN A 65 -16.10 2.78 -7.65
C ASN A 65 -15.04 1.78 -8.13
N PHE A 66 -15.15 0.51 -7.73
CA PHE A 66 -14.20 -0.55 -8.03
C PHE A 66 -14.94 -1.73 -8.67
N ASN A 67 -14.75 -1.91 -9.96
CA ASN A 67 -15.37 -2.97 -10.75
C ASN A 67 -14.42 -4.16 -10.90
N GLU A 68 -14.98 -5.34 -11.12
CA GLU A 68 -14.20 -6.52 -11.50
C GLU A 68 -13.30 -6.20 -12.70
N GLY A 69 -12.03 -6.61 -12.62
CA GLY A 69 -11.03 -6.36 -13.64
C GLY A 69 -10.20 -5.10 -13.42
N ASP A 70 -10.65 -4.16 -12.59
CA ASP A 70 -9.89 -2.95 -12.28
C ASP A 70 -8.55 -3.28 -11.62
N PHE A 71 -7.53 -2.49 -11.93
CA PHE A 71 -6.27 -2.49 -11.20
C PHE A 71 -6.27 -1.37 -10.17
N ILE A 72 -5.79 -1.66 -8.97
CA ILE A 72 -5.75 -0.73 -7.85
C ILE A 72 -4.41 -0.83 -7.14
N TRP A 73 -4.01 0.24 -6.43
CA TRP A 73 -2.91 0.20 -5.48
C TRP A 73 -3.35 0.73 -4.11
N GLY A 74 -2.70 0.24 -3.06
CA GLY A 74 -3.01 0.59 -1.68
C GLY A 74 -2.53 -0.47 -0.70
N MET A 75 -3.00 -0.42 0.55
CA MET A 75 -2.66 -1.45 1.54
C MET A 75 -3.33 -2.79 1.22
N THR A 76 -2.55 -3.86 1.19
CA THR A 76 -3.00 -5.24 0.99
C THR A 76 -2.20 -6.22 1.86
N GLY A 77 -2.60 -7.49 1.90
CA GLY A 77 -1.86 -8.57 2.55
C GLY A 77 -0.71 -9.10 1.69
N TRP A 78 0.34 -9.60 2.33
CA TRP A 78 1.39 -10.38 1.70
C TRP A 78 0.92 -11.83 1.52
N GLU A 79 0.05 -12.00 0.56
CA GLU A 79 -0.68 -13.23 0.23
C GLU A 79 -1.14 -13.15 -1.24
N GLU A 80 -1.65 -14.24 -1.82
CA GLU A 80 -2.12 -14.23 -3.22
C GLU A 80 -3.45 -13.50 -3.39
N TYR A 81 -4.33 -13.56 -2.39
CA TYR A 81 -5.67 -12.98 -2.41
C TYR A 81 -5.99 -12.31 -1.08
N THR A 82 -6.54 -11.10 -1.13
CA THR A 82 -6.93 -10.35 0.07
C THR A 82 -8.43 -10.06 0.06
N ILE A 83 -9.07 -10.26 1.21
CA ILE A 83 -10.46 -9.86 1.42
C ILE A 83 -10.51 -8.34 1.62
N LEU A 84 -11.20 -7.68 0.70
CA LEU A 84 -11.47 -6.26 0.75
C LEU A 84 -12.57 -6.01 1.78
N ASN A 85 -12.23 -5.42 2.92
CA ASN A 85 -13.20 -5.04 3.96
C ASN A 85 -13.60 -3.55 3.90
N SER A 86 -12.74 -2.73 3.30
CA SER A 86 -12.94 -1.29 3.11
C SER A 86 -12.14 -0.86 1.88
N THR A 87 -12.70 0.07 1.12
CA THR A 87 -12.06 0.66 -0.06
C THR A 87 -11.30 1.95 0.27
N GLN A 88 -11.36 2.40 1.52
CA GLN A 88 -10.66 3.59 1.97
C GLN A 88 -9.14 3.42 1.83
N GLY A 89 -8.48 4.41 1.21
CA GLY A 89 -7.03 4.37 0.98
C GLY A 89 -6.61 3.49 -0.19
N LEU A 90 -7.56 2.97 -0.98
CA LEU A 90 -7.30 2.33 -2.26
C LEU A 90 -7.46 3.34 -3.40
N PHE A 91 -6.57 3.24 -4.36
CA PHE A 91 -6.51 4.14 -5.50
C PHE A 91 -6.64 3.32 -6.78
N LYS A 92 -7.65 3.65 -7.58
CA LYS A 92 -7.83 3.03 -8.90
C LYS A 92 -6.75 3.49 -9.87
N ILE A 93 -6.10 2.54 -10.53
CA ILE A 93 -5.06 2.79 -11.53
C ILE A 93 -5.76 3.08 -12.87
N GLN A 94 -5.56 4.28 -13.41
CA GLN A 94 -6.13 4.68 -14.70
C GLN A 94 -5.20 4.33 -15.88
N HIS A 95 -3.87 4.39 -15.66
CA HIS A 95 -2.84 4.13 -16.67
C HIS A 95 -2.34 2.69 -16.55
N THR A 96 -2.97 1.78 -17.30
CA THR A 96 -2.72 0.33 -17.18
C THR A 96 -2.02 -0.28 -18.38
N THR A 97 -1.94 0.43 -19.51
CA THR A 97 -1.39 -0.07 -20.79
C THR A 97 -0.09 0.61 -21.19
N ASP A 98 0.14 1.82 -20.69
CA ASP A 98 1.24 2.71 -21.02
C ASP A 98 2.39 2.65 -20.00
N ILE A 99 2.15 2.10 -18.80
CA ILE A 99 3.12 2.06 -17.71
C ILE A 99 3.08 0.68 -17.01
N PRO A 100 4.23 0.09 -16.63
CA PRO A 100 4.26 -1.13 -15.84
C PRO A 100 3.53 -0.97 -14.49
N LEU A 101 2.61 -1.88 -14.18
CA LEU A 101 1.82 -1.83 -12.95
C LEU A 101 2.68 -1.79 -11.67
N SER A 102 3.86 -2.42 -11.68
CA SER A 102 4.79 -2.38 -10.53
C SER A 102 5.26 -0.97 -10.18
N TYR A 103 5.16 0.01 -11.07
CA TYR A 103 5.56 1.40 -10.75
C TYR A 103 4.69 2.02 -9.66
N TYR A 104 3.46 1.52 -9.48
CA TYR A 104 2.55 1.96 -8.42
C TYR A 104 2.93 1.43 -7.03
N THR A 105 3.92 0.55 -6.89
CA THR A 105 4.54 0.26 -5.58
C THR A 105 5.70 1.19 -5.25
N GLY A 106 6.08 2.10 -6.17
CA GLY A 106 7.25 2.96 -6.03
C GLY A 106 6.99 4.37 -6.55
N ILE A 107 7.52 4.69 -7.73
CA ILE A 107 7.53 6.04 -8.31
C ILE A 107 6.13 6.65 -8.54
N LEU A 108 5.10 5.83 -8.78
CA LEU A 108 3.70 6.28 -8.91
C LEU A 108 2.86 5.96 -7.67
N GLY A 109 3.47 5.41 -6.63
CA GLY A 109 2.84 5.06 -5.37
C GLY A 109 3.31 5.95 -4.21
N MET A 110 3.22 5.39 -3.00
CA MET A 110 3.61 6.08 -1.76
C MET A 110 5.07 6.59 -1.77
N PRO A 111 6.10 5.84 -2.23
CA PRO A 111 7.47 6.35 -2.26
C PRO A 111 7.67 7.55 -3.20
N GLY A 112 7.06 7.51 -4.40
CA GLY A 112 7.11 8.64 -5.34
C GLY A 112 6.45 9.89 -4.79
N MET A 113 5.28 9.74 -4.15
CA MET A 113 4.61 10.84 -3.46
C MET A 113 5.46 11.40 -2.31
N THR A 114 6.16 10.53 -1.58
CA THR A 114 7.09 10.93 -0.51
C THR A 114 8.21 11.82 -1.05
N ALA A 115 8.83 11.43 -2.16
CA ALA A 115 9.88 12.23 -2.80
C ALA A 115 9.34 13.58 -3.31
N TYR A 116 8.17 13.59 -3.94
CA TYR A 116 7.55 14.81 -4.44
C TYR A 116 7.25 15.81 -3.31
N VAL A 117 6.52 15.37 -2.28
CA VAL A 117 6.14 16.24 -1.16
C VAL A 117 7.38 16.68 -0.38
N GLY A 118 8.30 15.75 -0.09
CA GLY A 118 9.53 16.06 0.63
C GLY A 118 10.37 17.13 -0.07
N LEU A 119 10.56 16.99 -1.38
CA LEU A 119 11.36 17.93 -2.13
C LEU A 119 10.61 19.24 -2.41
N TYR A 120 9.45 19.19 -3.06
CA TYR A 120 8.80 20.40 -3.56
C TYR A 120 8.03 21.18 -2.50
N GLU A 121 7.31 20.48 -1.62
CA GLU A 121 6.45 21.14 -0.63
C GLU A 121 7.20 21.47 0.67
N LEU A 122 8.09 20.56 1.12
CA LEU A 122 8.80 20.76 2.39
C LEU A 122 10.16 21.45 2.23
N CYS A 123 11.01 21.02 1.28
CA CYS A 123 12.32 21.66 1.07
C CYS A 123 12.21 22.99 0.28
N SER A 124 11.22 23.14 -0.59
CA SER A 124 11.00 24.34 -1.42
C SER A 124 12.28 24.81 -2.17
N PRO A 125 12.93 23.93 -2.97
CA PRO A 125 14.24 24.17 -3.54
C PRO A 125 14.23 25.30 -4.56
N LYS A 126 15.33 26.04 -4.63
CA LYS A 126 15.55 27.11 -5.61
C LYS A 126 16.66 26.74 -6.58
N LYS A 127 16.55 27.27 -7.80
CA LYS A 127 17.57 27.09 -8.83
C LYS A 127 18.93 27.58 -8.33
N GLY A 128 19.94 26.71 -8.42
CA GLY A 128 21.31 27.01 -8.01
C GLY A 128 21.65 26.63 -6.56
N GLU A 129 20.70 26.10 -5.80
CA GLU A 129 20.99 25.54 -4.47
C GLU A 129 21.68 24.18 -4.56
N TYR A 130 22.44 23.84 -3.51
CA TYR A 130 23.09 22.54 -3.36
C TYR A 130 22.19 21.62 -2.54
N VAL A 131 21.94 20.42 -3.05
CA VAL A 131 21.08 19.43 -2.41
C VAL A 131 21.91 18.21 -2.04
N TYR A 132 21.73 17.70 -0.82
CA TYR A 132 22.28 16.43 -0.38
C TYR A 132 21.13 15.46 -0.11
N VAL A 133 21.23 14.24 -0.65
CA VAL A 133 20.25 13.16 -0.47
C VAL A 133 20.99 11.94 0.07
N SER A 134 20.66 11.54 1.30
CA SER A 134 21.15 10.29 1.88
C SER A 134 20.38 9.09 1.32
N ALA A 135 21.04 7.94 1.15
CA ALA A 135 20.46 6.71 0.58
C ALA A 135 19.91 6.87 -0.86
N ALA A 136 20.62 7.64 -1.69
CA ALA A 136 20.35 7.86 -3.11
C ALA A 136 20.90 6.76 -4.02
#